data_AF-A0A973H0Y1-F1
#
_entry.id   AF-A0A973H0Y1-F1
#
_cell.length_a   1.000
_cell.length_b   1.000
_cell.length_c   1.000
_cell.angle_alpha   90.00
_cell.angle_beta   90.00
_cell.angle_gamma   90.00
#
_symmetry.space_group_name_H-M   'P 1'
#
loop_
_entity.id
_entity.type
_entity.pdbx_description
1 polymer ?
#
loop_
_entity_poly.entity_id
_entity_poly.type
_entity_poly.pdbx_seq_one_letter_code
_entity_poly.pdbx_strand_id
1 'polypeptide(L)' 'ERSAVKAAVWQGVALDGLAEFRHPAASVRDTPVQDGLVVGYATPSEHAYGAALEALCAALPPG' A
#
# COMPACT_ATOMS: atom_id res chain seq x y z
N GLU A 1 1.82 2.62 8.32
CA GLU A 1 2.27 2.34 6.93
C GLU A 1 3.45 1.37 6.80
N ARG A 2 4.65 1.67 7.34
CA ARG A 2 5.88 0.86 7.12
C ARG A 2 5.75 -0.62 7.48
N SER A 3 5.00 -0.95 8.54
CA SER A 3 4.75 -2.35 8.93
C SER A 3 3.92 -3.13 7.89
N ALA A 4 2.97 -2.46 7.24
CA ALA A 4 2.12 -3.08 6.21
C ALA A 4 2.89 -3.29 4.89
N VAL A 5 3.70 -2.31 4.47
CA VAL A 5 4.65 -2.46 3.34
C VAL A 5 5.58 -3.65 3.60
N LYS A 6 6.15 -3.74 4.82
CA LYS A 6 7.01 -4.86 5.20
C LYS A 6 6.29 -6.20 5.13
N ALA A 7 5.05 -6.29 5.61
CA ALA A 7 4.24 -7.50 5.57
C ALA A 7 3.88 -7.92 4.12
N ALA A 8 3.62 -6.97 3.23
CA ALA A 8 3.29 -7.22 1.84
C ALA A 8 4.41 -7.94 1.07
N VAL A 9 5.66 -7.59 1.35
CA VAL A 9 6.84 -8.28 0.79
C VAL A 9 6.84 -9.78 1.13
N TRP A 10 6.42 -10.15 2.34
CA TRP A 10 6.30 -11.56 2.74
C TRP A 10 5.16 -12.29 2.03
N GLN A 11 4.14 -11.55 1.61
CA GLN A 11 2.96 -12.08 0.91
C GLN A 11 3.08 -12.01 -0.61
N GLY A 12 4.20 -11.51 -1.15
CA GLY A 12 4.39 -11.33 -2.59
C GLY A 12 3.48 -10.27 -3.22
N VAL A 13 2.95 -9.35 -2.43
CA VAL A 13 2.09 -8.25 -2.90
C VAL A 13 2.94 -7.00 -3.06
N ALA A 14 2.86 -6.36 -4.23
CA ALA A 14 3.50 -5.08 -4.49
C ALA A 14 2.71 -3.95 -3.78
N LEU A 15 3.09 -3.65 -2.54
CA LEU A 15 2.63 -2.48 -1.80
C LEU A 15 3.81 -1.55 -1.53
N ASP A 16 3.62 -0.26 -1.82
CA ASP A 16 4.57 0.79 -1.53
C ASP A 16 3.96 1.81 -0.55
N GLY A 17 4.83 2.56 0.11
CA GLY A 17 4.40 3.61 1.03
C GLY A 17 3.97 4.87 0.28
N LEU A 18 2.81 5.45 0.64
CA LEU A 18 2.33 6.71 0.06
C LEU A 18 3.32 7.86 0.27
N ALA A 19 4.13 7.80 1.34
CA ALA A 19 5.15 8.82 1.61
C ALA A 19 6.16 8.99 0.45
N GLU A 20 6.46 7.93 -0.30
CA GLU A 20 7.44 7.96 -1.40
C GLU A 20 6.88 8.58 -2.68
N PHE A 21 5.55 8.61 -2.83
CA PHE A 21 4.87 9.21 -3.99
C PHE A 21 4.43 10.65 -3.75
N ARG A 22 4.75 11.23 -2.58
CA ARG A 22 4.40 12.61 -2.29
C ARG A 22 5.23 13.56 -3.12
N HIS A 23 4.54 14.50 -3.76
CA HIS A 23 5.21 15.56 -4.50
C HIS A 23 6.02 16.45 -3.55
N PRO A 24 7.29 16.80 -3.85
CA PRO A 24 8.15 17.58 -2.96
C PRO A 24 7.63 19.00 -2.68
N ALA A 25 6.77 19.53 -3.55
CA ALA A 25 6.09 20.83 -3.33
C ALA A 25 4.78 20.73 -2.53
N ALA A 26 4.32 19.52 -2.18
CA ALA A 26 3.14 19.36 -1.33
C ALA A 26 3.48 19.80 0.10
N SER A 27 2.96 20.95 0.51
CA SER A 27 3.20 21.46 1.86
C SER A 27 2.34 20.71 2.87
N VAL A 28 2.83 20.55 4.12
CA VAL A 28 2.07 19.93 5.22
C VAL A 28 0.77 20.70 5.51
N ARG A 29 0.69 21.97 5.09
CA ARG A 29 -0.51 22.81 5.20
C ARG A 29 -1.59 22.43 4.18
N ASP A 30 -1.19 21.99 3.00
CA ASP A 30 -2.10 21.63 1.90
C ASP A 30 -2.46 20.14 1.92
N THR A 31 -1.57 19.29 2.45
CA THR A 31 -1.80 17.85 2.58
C THR A 31 -1.24 17.36 3.92
N PRO A 32 -2.11 17.04 4.90
CA PRO A 32 -1.67 16.47 6.17
C PRO A 32 -0.85 15.18 5.94
N VAL A 33 0.18 14.97 6.75
CA VAL A 33 0.95 13.72 6.73
C VAL A 33 0.03 12.61 7.26
N GLN A 34 -0.57 11.85 6.36
CA GLN A 34 -1.37 10.66 6.67
C GLN A 34 -0.61 9.40 6.26
N ASP A 35 -0.77 8.32 7.02
CA ASP A 35 -0.27 7.02 6.61
C ASP A 35 -1.16 6.49 5.46
N GLY A 36 -0.57 6.05 4.36
CA GLY A 36 -1.29 5.53 3.19
C GLY A 36 -0.48 4.47 2.43
N LEU A 37 -1.15 3.57 1.73
CA LEU A 37 -0.50 2.51 0.95
C LEU A 37 -0.83 2.67 -0.52
N VAL A 38 0.16 2.48 -1.38
CA VAL A 38 0.02 2.44 -2.84
C VAL A 38 0.08 0.98 -3.28
N VAL A 39 -0.94 0.53 -4.00
CA VAL A 39 -1.00 -0.82 -4.56
C VAL A 39 -0.53 -0.76 -6.01
N GLY A 40 0.56 -1.43 -6.33
CA GLY A 40 1.01 -1.59 -7.71
C GLY A 40 0.03 -2.45 -8.50
N TYR A 41 -0.95 -1.84 -9.16
CA TYR A 41 -1.92 -2.55 -9.98
C TYR A 41 -1.33 -2.86 -11.36
N ALA A 42 -0.58 -3.94 -11.47
CA ALA A 42 -0.23 -4.54 -12.75
C ALA A 42 -1.34 -5.53 -13.12
N THR A 43 -2.35 -5.06 -13.88
CA THR A 43 -3.52 -5.82 -14.41
C THR A 43 -3.49 -7.31 -14.05
N PRO A 44 -3.84 -7.66 -12.80
CA PRO A 44 -3.71 -9.04 -12.35
C PRO A 44 -4.74 -9.87 -13.12
N SER A 45 -4.38 -11.10 -13.44
CA SER A 45 -5.36 -12.07 -13.92
C SER A 45 -6.52 -12.15 -12.90
N GLU A 46 -7.78 -12.20 -13.37
CA GLU A 46 -8.97 -12.11 -12.49
C GLU A 46 -8.93 -13.12 -11.33
N HIS A 47 -8.34 -14.30 -11.57
CA HIS A 47 -8.14 -15.35 -10.57
C HIS A 47 -7.12 -15.02 -9.47
N ALA A 48 -6.19 -14.10 -9.72
CA ALA A 48 -5.19 -13.65 -8.74
C ALA A 48 -5.70 -12.45 -7.91
N TYR A 49 -6.77 -11.78 -8.34
CA TYR A 49 -7.31 -10.60 -7.65
C TYR A 49 -7.81 -10.91 -6.24
N GLY A 50 -8.52 -12.03 -6.06
CA GLY A 50 -9.00 -12.46 -4.74
C GLY A 50 -7.86 -12.73 -3.76
N ALA A 51 -6.84 -13.47 -4.18
CA ALA A 51 -5.66 -13.75 -3.36
C ALA A 51 -4.87 -12.48 -3.01
N ALA A 52 -4.76 -11.52 -3.93
CA ALA A 52 -4.13 -10.23 -3.67
C ALA A 52 -4.90 -9.40 -2.62
N LEU A 53 -6.24 -9.44 -2.65
CA LEU A 53 -7.09 -8.74 -1.69
C LEU A 53 -6.99 -9.37 -0.29
N GLU A 54 -6.97 -10.70 -0.20
CA GLU A 54 -6.76 -11.41 1.07
C GLU A 54 -5.39 -11.11 1.68
N ALA A 55 -4.34 -11.15 0.86
CA ALA A 55 -2.99 -10.81 1.29
C ALA A 55 -2.87 -9.34 1.74
N LEU A 56 -3.58 -8.42 1.09
CA LEU A 56 -3.69 -7.03 1.54
C LEU A 56 -4.40 -6.93 2.90
N CYS A 57 -5.55 -7.60 3.07
CA CYS A 57 -6.26 -7.64 4.34
C CYS A 57 -5.41 -8.23 5.47
N ALA A 58 -4.59 -9.25 5.19
CA ALA A 58 -3.67 -9.84 6.16
C ALA A 58 -2.47 -8.93 6.50
N ALA A 59 -2.06 -8.05 5.58
CA ALA A 59 -0.95 -7.11 5.79
C ALA A 59 -1.37 -5.85 6.57
N LEU A 60 -2.67 -5.55 6.64
CA LEU A 60 -3.20 -4.41 7.39
C LEU A 60 -3.29 -4.76 8.89
N PRO A 61 -2.84 -3.87 9.80
CA PRO A 61 -3.04 -4.06 11.22
C PRO A 61 -4.54 -4.06 11.56
N PRO A 62 -4.99 -4.81 12.58
CA PRO A 62 -6.37 -4.72 13.04
C PRO A 62 -6.65 -3.28 13.49
N GLY A 63 -7.75 -2.72 12.98
CA GLY A 63 -8.23 -1.38 13.32
C GLY A 63 -8.74 -1.28 14.74
#